data_AF-A0A9W7B1T1-F1
#
_entry.id   AF-A0A9W7B1T1-F1
#
_cell.length_a   1.000
_cell.length_b   1.000
_cell.length_c   1.000
_cell.angle_alpha   90.00
_cell.angle_beta   90.00
_cell.angle_gamma   90.00
#
_symmetry.space_group_name_H-M   'P 1'
#
loop_
_entity.id
_entity.type
_entity.pdbx_description
1 polymer ?
#
loop_
_entity_poly.entity_id
_entity_poly.type
_entity_poly.pdbx_seq_one_letter_code
_entity_poly.pdbx_strand_id
1 'polypeptide(L)'
;MEKLRALEKLCSPEFFDDPSLLVAVSRRILEVLELAMPAEEARKVYERCLAGREKVLGEDHGKTLATVNNLGIVSDKLKDYEKALEYYERALKEREKILGKAHPDTLRTVMNIGIVYAMNGDLQSAAENFRKVVEGNVAQLDAQSVN
;
A
#
# COMPACT_ATOMS: atom_id res chain seq x y z
N MET A 1 23.03 6.72 16.11
CA MET A 1 22.24 6.88 17.35
C MET A 1 21.43 8.18 17.38
N GLU A 2 21.99 9.37 17.11
CA GLU A 2 21.23 10.63 17.10
C GLU A 2 20.12 10.71 16.05
N LYS A 3 20.36 10.25 14.82
CA LYS A 3 19.32 10.22 13.76
C LYS A 3 18.14 9.32 14.15
N LEU A 4 18.39 8.20 14.83
CA LEU A 4 17.34 7.28 15.31
C LEU A 4 16.51 7.92 16.43
N ARG A 5 17.14 8.62 17.39
CA ARG A 5 16.45 9.36 18.45
C ARG A 5 15.61 10.53 17.94
N ALA A 6 16.07 11.21 16.89
CA ALA A 6 15.28 12.27 16.24
C ALA A 6 14.06 11.70 15.50
N LEU A 7 14.16 10.48 14.99
CA LEU A 7 13.07 9.75 14.35
C LEU A 7 12.08 9.18 15.38
N GLU A 8 12.57 8.65 16.51
CA GLU A 8 11.72 8.23 17.64
C GLU A 8 10.85 9.38 18.16
N LYS A 9 11.39 10.61 18.23
CA LYS A 9 10.62 11.81 18.58
C LYS A 9 9.53 12.19 17.57
N LEU A 10 9.70 11.84 16.28
CA LEU A 10 8.67 12.03 15.25
C LEU A 10 7.60 10.94 15.29
N CYS A 11 7.90 9.82 15.95
CA CYS A 11 6.98 8.74 16.27
C CYS A 11 6.39 8.87 17.69
N SER A 12 6.43 10.05 18.32
CA SER A 12 5.68 10.28 19.56
C SER A 12 4.16 10.25 19.29
N PRO A 13 3.34 9.68 20.18
CA PRO A 13 1.88 9.63 20.06
C PRO A 13 1.24 10.97 19.67
N GLU A 14 1.77 12.06 20.23
CA GLU A 14 1.28 13.43 20.04
C GLU A 14 1.34 13.92 18.57
N PHE A 15 2.26 13.39 17.75
CA PHE A 15 2.36 13.74 16.33
C PHE A 15 1.37 12.98 15.44
N PHE A 16 0.78 11.89 15.95
CA PHE A 16 -0.22 11.10 15.23
C PHE A 16 -1.65 11.64 15.43
N ASP A 17 -1.84 12.62 16.32
CA ASP A 17 -3.15 13.21 16.60
C ASP A 17 -3.49 14.40 15.67
N ASP A 18 -2.51 14.96 14.96
CA ASP A 18 -2.73 16.01 13.95
C ASP A 18 -2.75 15.41 12.52
N PRO A 19 -3.92 15.37 11.88
CA PRO A 19 -4.05 14.81 10.56
C PRO A 19 -3.27 15.53 9.44
N SER A 20 -2.95 16.82 9.61
CA SER A 20 -2.13 17.58 8.65
C SER A 20 -0.65 17.21 8.76
N LEU A 21 -0.17 16.96 9.97
CA LEU A 21 1.19 16.48 10.22
C LEU A 21 1.36 15.03 9.75
N LEU A 22 0.35 14.16 9.89
CA LEU A 22 0.37 12.81 9.33
C LEU A 22 0.56 12.78 7.80
N VAL A 23 -0.04 13.75 7.08
CA VAL A 23 0.12 13.89 5.63
C VAL A 23 1.52 14.37 5.25
N ALA A 24 2.15 15.21 6.08
CA ALA A 24 3.47 15.79 5.85
C ALA A 24 4.64 14.88 6.27
N VAL A 25 4.49 14.12 7.35
CA VAL A 25 5.55 13.28 7.95
C VAL A 25 5.68 11.93 7.23
N SER A 26 4.71 11.56 6.39
CA SER A 26 4.69 10.25 5.71
C SER A 26 5.91 9.92 4.86
N ARG A 27 6.51 10.92 4.20
CA ARG A 27 7.73 10.70 3.38
C ARG A 27 8.91 10.25 4.27
N ARG A 28 8.97 10.75 5.51
CA ARG A 28 9.97 10.38 6.52
C ARG A 28 9.63 9.08 7.23
N ILE A 29 8.35 8.75 7.42
CA ILE A 29 7.91 7.45 7.93
C ILE A 29 8.23 6.33 6.92
N LEU A 30 8.05 6.58 5.62
CA LEU A 30 8.37 5.65 4.52
C LEU A 30 9.85 5.21 4.52
N GLU A 31 10.80 6.14 4.58
CA GLU A 31 12.25 5.83 4.57
C GLU A 31 12.74 5.10 5.83
N VAL A 32 12.09 5.34 6.97
CA VAL A 32 12.53 4.81 8.28
C VAL A 32 11.98 3.41 8.54
N LEU A 33 10.76 3.13 8.05
CA LEU A 33 10.09 1.84 8.22
C LEU A 33 10.74 0.71 7.41
N GLU A 34 11.40 1.00 6.30
CA GLU A 34 12.03 -0.04 5.47
C GLU A 34 13.40 -0.50 5.99
N LEU A 35 14.08 0.29 6.82
CA LEU A 35 15.48 0.05 7.19
C LEU A 35 15.75 -0.23 8.67
N ALA A 36 14.81 0.06 9.59
CA ALA A 36 15.16 0.06 11.02
C ALA A 36 14.08 -0.36 12.03
N MET A 37 12.83 -0.58 11.63
CA MET A 37 11.71 -0.86 12.57
C MET A 37 11.18 -2.30 12.43
N PRO A 38 10.81 -2.99 13.54
CA PRO A 38 10.08 -4.24 13.48
C PRO A 38 8.76 -4.10 12.71
N ALA A 39 8.41 -5.10 11.89
CA ALA A 39 7.22 -5.03 11.03
C ALA A 39 5.90 -4.83 11.80
N GLU A 40 5.80 -5.31 13.04
CA GLU A 40 4.62 -5.09 13.89
C GLU A 40 4.44 -3.63 14.31
N GLU A 41 5.53 -2.92 14.61
CA GLU A 41 5.47 -1.49 14.92
C GLU A 41 5.16 -0.68 13.67
N ALA A 42 5.72 -1.08 12.53
CA ALA A 42 5.42 -0.48 11.23
C ALA A 42 3.92 -0.55 10.91
N ARG A 43 3.28 -1.70 11.17
CA ARG A 43 1.84 -1.90 10.96
C ARG A 43 1.01 -0.91 11.78
N LYS A 44 1.31 -0.79 13.08
CA LYS A 44 0.61 0.14 13.99
C LYS A 44 0.74 1.60 13.54
N VAL A 45 1.93 2.00 13.09
CA VAL A 45 2.18 3.36 12.58
C VAL A 45 1.37 3.61 11.31
N TYR A 46 1.33 2.65 10.39
CA TYR A 46 0.56 2.79 9.16
C TYR A 46 -0.96 2.78 9.40
N GLU A 47 -1.48 1.98 10.33
CA GLU A 47 -2.90 1.97 10.70
C GLU A 47 -3.34 3.35 11.27
N ARG A 48 -2.50 3.97 12.11
CA ARG A 48 -2.75 5.34 12.60
C ARG A 48 -2.71 6.38 11.47
N CYS A 49 -1.70 6.28 10.59
CA CYS A 49 -1.60 7.17 9.43
C CYS A 49 -2.81 7.03 8.49
N LEU A 50 -3.34 5.81 8.33
CA LEU A 50 -4.50 5.53 7.52
C LEU A 50 -5.74 6.25 8.07
N ALA A 51 -6.03 6.07 9.36
CA ALA A 51 -7.17 6.72 10.02
C ALA A 51 -7.13 8.26 9.89
N GLY A 52 -5.95 8.86 10.06
CA GLY A 52 -5.80 10.31 9.89
C GLY A 52 -5.98 10.77 8.44
N ARG A 53 -5.50 10.00 7.47
CA ARG A 53 -5.64 10.31 6.04
C ARG A 53 -7.06 10.16 5.56
N GLU A 54 -7.77 9.12 5.97
CA GLU A 54 -9.18 8.93 5.66
C GLU A 54 -10.02 10.10 6.16
N LYS A 55 -9.72 10.59 7.37
CA LYS A 55 -10.41 11.74 7.98
C LYS A 55 -10.18 13.06 7.23
N VAL A 56 -9.00 13.29 6.67
CA VAL A 56 -8.64 14.59 6.04
C VAL A 56 -8.82 14.59 4.54
N LEU A 57 -8.31 13.54 3.90
CA LEU A 57 -8.17 13.45 2.46
C LEU A 57 -9.29 12.62 1.82
N GLY A 58 -9.98 11.79 2.62
CA GLY A 58 -10.92 10.80 2.12
C GLY A 58 -10.25 9.45 1.85
N GLU A 59 -11.09 8.42 1.69
CA GLU A 59 -10.66 7.03 1.48
C GLU A 59 -10.08 6.80 0.07
N ASP A 60 -10.57 7.54 -0.92
CA ASP A 60 -10.24 7.42 -2.34
C ASP A 60 -9.00 8.22 -2.75
N HIS A 61 -8.52 9.11 -1.88
CA HIS A 61 -7.36 9.94 -2.19
C HIS A 61 -6.08 9.09 -2.37
N GLY A 62 -5.28 9.39 -3.41
CA GLY A 62 -4.11 8.58 -3.77
C GLY A 62 -3.09 8.36 -2.64
N LYS A 63 -2.92 9.34 -1.75
CA LYS A 63 -2.09 9.17 -0.53
C LYS A 63 -2.70 8.17 0.47
N THR A 64 -4.01 8.15 0.63
CA THR A 64 -4.72 7.17 1.48
C THR A 64 -4.54 5.77 0.91
N LEU A 65 -4.78 5.60 -0.38
CA LEU A 65 -4.59 4.33 -1.09
C LEU A 65 -3.13 3.84 -1.07
N ALA A 66 -2.16 4.76 -1.10
CA ALA A 66 -0.75 4.42 -0.90
C ALA A 66 -0.46 3.85 0.51
N THR A 67 -1.09 4.41 1.56
CA THR A 67 -0.97 3.86 2.92
C THR A 67 -1.59 2.47 3.01
N VAL A 68 -2.78 2.27 2.45
CA VAL A 68 -3.45 0.97 2.42
C VAL A 68 -2.55 -0.07 1.72
N ASN A 69 -1.97 0.27 0.58
CA ASN A 69 -1.04 -0.61 -0.12
C ASN A 69 0.17 -1.00 0.73
N ASN A 70 0.72 -0.06 1.51
CA ASN A 70 1.87 -0.34 2.37
C ASN A 70 1.51 -1.20 3.57
N LEU A 71 0.29 -1.09 4.10
CA LEU A 71 -0.21 -2.02 5.10
C LEU A 71 -0.27 -3.45 4.55
N GLY A 72 -0.66 -3.62 3.29
CA GLY A 72 -0.57 -4.91 2.59
C GLY A 72 0.87 -5.47 2.57
N ILE A 73 1.86 -4.64 2.24
CA ILE A 73 3.28 -5.04 2.20
C ILE A 73 3.77 -5.45 3.59
N VAL A 74 3.41 -4.69 4.62
CA VAL A 74 3.83 -5.00 6.00
C VAL A 74 3.16 -6.27 6.51
N SER A 75 1.88 -6.48 6.22
CA SER A 75 1.17 -7.72 6.57
C SER A 75 1.77 -8.95 5.87
N ASP A 76 2.17 -8.83 4.60
CA ASP A 76 2.89 -9.90 3.88
C ASP A 76 4.23 -10.24 4.56
N LYS A 77 5.02 -9.23 4.96
CA LYS A 77 6.25 -9.44 5.76
C LYS A 77 5.99 -10.15 7.09
N LEU A 78 4.83 -9.94 7.69
CA LEU A 78 4.37 -10.62 8.90
C LEU A 78 3.75 -12.00 8.64
N LYS A 79 3.63 -12.42 7.37
CA LYS A 79 2.91 -13.62 6.91
C LYS A 79 1.43 -13.63 7.30
N ASP A 80 0.86 -12.44 7.53
CA ASP A 80 -0.56 -12.21 7.76
C ASP A 80 -1.24 -12.00 6.40
N TYR A 81 -1.32 -13.08 5.62
CA TYR A 81 -1.74 -13.04 4.22
C TYR A 81 -3.21 -12.63 4.07
N GLU A 82 -4.08 -13.02 5.00
CA GLU A 82 -5.49 -12.61 5.01
C GLU A 82 -5.61 -11.08 5.12
N LYS A 83 -4.92 -10.48 6.10
CA LYS A 83 -4.94 -9.03 6.27
C LYS A 83 -4.24 -8.30 5.13
N ALA A 84 -3.21 -8.90 4.54
CA ALA A 84 -2.56 -8.35 3.34
C ALA A 84 -3.54 -8.26 2.17
N LEU A 85 -4.32 -9.33 1.93
CA LEU A 85 -5.36 -9.36 0.89
C LEU A 85 -6.44 -8.32 1.16
N GLU A 86 -6.95 -8.22 2.38
CA GLU A 86 -7.96 -7.21 2.75
C GLU A 86 -7.51 -5.79 2.37
N TYR A 87 -6.26 -5.42 2.70
CA TYR A 87 -5.72 -4.11 2.35
C TYR A 87 -5.58 -3.95 0.83
N TYR A 88 -5.01 -4.93 0.13
CA TYR A 88 -4.82 -4.81 -1.31
C TYR A 88 -6.14 -4.77 -2.08
N GLU A 89 -7.14 -5.58 -1.71
CA GLU A 89 -8.46 -5.58 -2.34
C GLU A 89 -9.18 -4.25 -2.13
N ARG A 90 -9.08 -3.68 -0.93
CA ARG A 90 -9.61 -2.34 -0.66
C ARG A 90 -8.94 -1.28 -1.54
N ALA A 91 -7.62 -1.30 -1.64
CA ALA A 91 -6.89 -0.37 -2.51
C ALA A 91 -7.22 -0.58 -3.99
N LEU A 92 -7.38 -1.84 -4.42
CA LEU A 92 -7.70 -2.21 -5.79
C LEU A 92 -9.07 -1.65 -6.20
N LYS A 93 -10.10 -1.83 -5.36
CA LYS A 93 -11.45 -1.35 -5.64
C LYS A 93 -11.50 0.14 -5.95
N GLU A 94 -10.84 0.96 -5.13
CA GLU A 94 -10.82 2.41 -5.34
C GLU A 94 -9.90 2.81 -6.51
N ARG A 95 -8.75 2.14 -6.69
CA ARG A 95 -7.88 2.39 -7.86
C ARG A 95 -8.57 2.06 -9.18
N GLU A 96 -9.30 0.95 -9.26
CA GLU A 96 -10.09 0.60 -10.45
C GLU A 96 -11.14 1.65 -10.77
N LYS A 97 -11.81 2.20 -9.73
CA LYS A 97 -12.83 3.23 -9.88
C LYS A 97 -12.26 4.57 -10.38
N ILE A 98 -11.09 4.97 -9.87
CA ILE A 98 -10.51 6.30 -10.14
C ILE A 98 -9.63 6.29 -11.40
N LEU A 99 -8.83 5.25 -11.56
CA LEU A 99 -7.76 5.18 -12.57
C LEU A 99 -8.11 4.21 -13.71
N GLY A 100 -9.03 3.28 -13.47
CA GLY A 100 -9.34 2.19 -14.40
C GLY A 100 -8.48 0.94 -14.17
N LYS A 101 -8.93 -0.16 -14.76
CA LYS A 101 -8.34 -1.51 -14.58
C LYS A 101 -6.93 -1.65 -15.14
N ALA A 102 -6.67 -1.01 -16.28
CA ALA A 102 -5.38 -1.10 -16.98
C ALA A 102 -4.35 -0.06 -16.50
N HIS A 103 -4.67 0.78 -15.51
CA HIS A 103 -3.72 1.77 -15.03
C HIS A 103 -2.55 1.11 -14.28
N PRO A 104 -1.30 1.61 -14.40
CA PRO A 104 -0.12 0.95 -13.81
C PRO A 104 -0.22 0.75 -12.29
N ASP A 105 -0.80 1.72 -11.57
CA ASP A 105 -1.03 1.59 -10.12
C ASP A 105 -2.07 0.52 -9.76
N THR A 106 -3.10 0.35 -10.59
CA THR A 106 -4.11 -0.70 -10.43
C THR A 106 -3.46 -2.06 -10.65
N LEU A 107 -2.74 -2.22 -11.77
CA LEU A 107 -2.03 -3.45 -12.12
C LEU A 107 -0.96 -3.83 -11.09
N ARG A 108 -0.27 -2.84 -10.50
CA ARG A 108 0.67 -3.08 -9.39
C ARG A 108 -0.03 -3.67 -8.16
N THR A 109 -1.25 -3.24 -7.87
CA THR A 109 -2.05 -3.81 -6.76
C THR A 109 -2.44 -5.25 -7.06
N VAL A 110 -2.90 -5.54 -8.28
CA VAL A 110 -3.23 -6.90 -8.73
C VAL A 110 -2.00 -7.81 -8.66
N MET A 111 -0.83 -7.31 -9.05
CA MET A 111 0.44 -8.03 -8.93
C MET A 111 0.75 -8.41 -7.48
N ASN A 112 0.58 -7.47 -6.53
CA ASN A 112 0.81 -7.74 -5.11
C ASN A 112 -0.17 -8.80 -4.57
N ILE A 113 -1.44 -8.75 -4.97
CA ILE A 113 -2.44 -9.79 -4.62
C ILE A 113 -1.99 -11.16 -5.14
N GLY A 114 -1.52 -11.24 -6.39
CA GLY A 114 -0.98 -12.47 -6.96
C GLY A 114 0.23 -13.01 -6.19
N ILE A 115 1.12 -12.13 -5.73
CA ILE A 115 2.26 -12.49 -4.87
C ILE A 115 1.78 -13.06 -3.54
N VAL A 116 0.82 -12.41 -2.87
CA VAL A 116 0.29 -12.91 -1.59
C VAL A 116 -0.34 -14.30 -1.75
N TYR A 117 -1.13 -14.52 -2.80
CA TYR A 117 -1.67 -15.86 -3.07
C TYR A 117 -0.56 -16.90 -3.30
N ALA A 118 0.49 -16.56 -4.03
CA ALA A 118 1.63 -17.45 -4.24
C ALA A 118 2.34 -17.78 -2.91
N MET A 119 2.54 -16.79 -2.04
CA MET A 119 3.14 -16.98 -0.70
C MET A 119 2.25 -17.79 0.24
N ASN A 120 0.92 -17.71 0.06
CA ASN A 120 -0.06 -18.53 0.78
C ASN A 120 -0.28 -19.93 0.16
N GLY A 121 0.42 -20.26 -0.93
CA GLY A 121 0.33 -21.56 -1.60
C GLY A 121 -0.85 -21.72 -2.58
N ASP A 122 -1.67 -20.68 -2.78
CA ASP A 122 -2.75 -20.67 -3.77
C ASP A 122 -2.20 -20.25 -5.15
N LEU A 123 -1.59 -21.21 -5.83
CA LEU A 123 -0.98 -20.99 -7.15
C LEU A 123 -2.03 -20.70 -8.23
N GLN A 124 -3.28 -21.14 -8.06
CA GLN A 124 -4.32 -20.89 -9.05
C GLN A 124 -4.71 -19.42 -9.03
N SER A 125 -5.05 -18.87 -7.85
CA SER A 125 -5.38 -17.46 -7.69
C SER A 125 -4.19 -16.56 -8.06
N ALA A 126 -2.96 -16.98 -7.75
CA ALA A 126 -1.76 -16.27 -8.16
C ALA A 126 -1.65 -16.17 -9.70
N ALA A 127 -1.78 -17.29 -10.41
CA ALA A 127 -1.70 -17.33 -11.87
C ALA A 127 -2.80 -16.52 -12.55
N GLU A 128 -4.02 -16.51 -12.00
CA GLU A 128 -5.11 -15.67 -12.48
C GLU A 128 -4.78 -14.18 -12.34
N ASN A 129 -4.23 -13.75 -11.21
CA ASN A 129 -3.84 -12.36 -11.00
C ASN A 129 -2.68 -11.94 -11.91
N PHE A 130 -1.65 -12.77 -12.09
CA PHE A 130 -0.55 -12.46 -13.01
C PHE A 130 -1.02 -12.36 -14.46
N ARG A 131 -1.98 -13.20 -14.86
CA ARG A 131 -2.60 -13.11 -16.19
C ARG A 131 -3.31 -11.77 -16.40
N LYS A 132 -4.11 -11.32 -15.42
CA LYS A 132 -4.76 -10.00 -15.46
C LYS A 132 -3.76 -8.86 -15.61
N VAL A 133 -2.60 -8.97 -14.95
CA VAL A 133 -1.52 -7.97 -15.08
C VAL A 133 -0.96 -7.94 -16.50
N VAL A 134 -0.69 -9.10 -17.10
CA VAL A 134 -0.21 -9.20 -18.48
C VAL A 134 -1.24 -8.63 -19.46
N GLU A 135 -2.50 -9.04 -19.36
CA GLU A 135 -3.60 -8.53 -20.19
C GLU A 135 -3.74 -7.00 -20.09
N GLY A 136 -3.67 -6.47 -18.86
CA GLY A 136 -3.70 -5.03 -18.62
C GLY A 136 -2.54 -4.28 -19.28
N ASN A 137 -1.31 -4.80 -19.14
CA ASN A 137 -0.13 -4.19 -19.76
C ASN A 137 -0.20 -4.22 -21.30
N VAL A 138 -0.69 -5.31 -21.90
CA VAL A 138 -0.90 -5.41 -23.36
C VAL A 138 -1.90 -4.36 -23.83
N ALA A 139 -3.03 -4.21 -23.13
CA ALA A 139 -4.04 -3.20 -23.48
C ALA A 139 -3.49 -1.76 -23.44
N GLN A 140 -2.51 -1.47 -22.55
CA GLN A 140 -1.85 -0.16 -22.53
C GLN A 140 -0.93 0.08 -23.73
N LEU A 141 -0.18 -0.95 -24.15
CA LEU A 141 0.70 -0.86 -25.32
C LEU A 141 -0.10 -0.67 -26.60
N ASP A 142 -1.21 -1.42 -26.75
CA ASP A 142 -2.10 -1.28 -27.90
C ASP A 142 -2.69 0.13 -27.98
N ALA A 143 -3.12 0.70 -26.85
CA ALA A 143 -3.63 2.08 -26.80
C ALA A 143 -2.59 3.15 -27.17
N GLN A 144 -1.29 2.87 -26.98
CA GLN A 144 -0.20 3.78 -27.33
C GLN A 144 0.24 3.64 -28.79
N SER A 145 0.03 2.47 -29.40
CA SER A 145 0.44 2.18 -30.79
C SER A 145 -0.49 2.77 -31.87
N VAL A 146 -1.62 3.34 -31.47
CA VAL A 146 -2.66 3.89 -32.37
C VAL A 146 -2.58 5.43 -32.51
N ASN A 147 -1.60 6.09 -31.88
CA ASN A 147 -1.36 7.54 -31.98
C ASN A 147 -0.13 7.89 -32.83
#